data_AF-A0A0W7W972-F1
#
_entry.id   AF-A0A0W7W972-F1
#
_cell.length_a   1.000
_cell.length_b   1.000
_cell.length_c   1.000
_cell.angle_alpha   90.00
_cell.angle_beta   90.00
_cell.angle_gamma   90.00
#
_symmetry.space_group_name_H-M   'P 1'
#
loop_
_entity.id
_entity.type
_entity.pdbx_description
1 polymer ?
#
loop_
_entity_poly.entity_id
_entity_poly.type
_entity_poly.pdbx_seq_one_letter_code
_entity_poly.pdbx_strand_id
1 'polypeptide(L)'
;MASVPGEHPQLARLLFADLAEELDGALADSQHAAGGVPPSSQAEQLLEDAARAAREGDFGRAAFAGVEGQEADRLERAFALASTVAGWAGLTVPEPEAFWEQGVDHATLARALMADPSLVPVPAPYGLGAARWTILFRTVARQPASPLSLAAPLVLAPEVVAEFGQLDAVPRGVASVRSGGQEWTLRLIPAGQKPALVGLSHAHGPHATLSELLMLQLMLIAGGEEPIDSSSFTWVHGAVGGGRFAARELFDATDRGVRVNTREVGNQGPYLGARPPIG
;
A
#
# COMPACT_ATOMS: atom_id res chain seq x y z
N MET A 1 7.52 -12.14 20.54
CA MET A 1 8.89 -11.61 20.77
C MET A 1 8.73 -10.14 21.04
N ALA A 2 9.10 -9.70 22.23
CA ALA A 2 9.00 -8.30 22.65
C ALA A 2 9.98 -7.46 21.83
N SER A 3 9.52 -6.32 21.30
CA SER A 3 10.39 -5.33 20.67
C SER A 3 11.39 -4.85 21.71
N VAL A 4 12.67 -4.89 21.36
CA VAL A 4 13.73 -4.31 22.19
C VAL A 4 13.56 -2.79 22.17
N PRO A 5 13.33 -2.11 23.31
CA PRO A 5 13.38 -0.65 23.36
C PRO A 5 14.86 -0.26 23.27
N GLY A 6 15.27 0.35 22.16
CA GLY A 6 16.65 0.82 22.02
C GLY A 6 17.23 0.98 20.61
N GLU A 7 16.53 0.60 19.54
CA GLU A 7 17.07 0.78 18.16
C GLU A 7 16.79 2.18 17.55
N HIS A 8 15.94 3.01 18.16
CA HIS A 8 15.57 4.34 17.64
C HIS A 8 16.23 5.61 18.24
N PRO A 9 16.93 5.61 19.39
CA PRO A 9 17.47 6.85 19.95
C PRO A 9 18.67 7.39 19.15
N GLN A 10 19.38 6.53 18.42
CA GLN A 10 20.50 6.96 17.56
C GLN A 10 20.02 7.74 16.34
N LEU A 11 18.90 7.34 15.72
CA LEU A 11 18.33 8.05 14.57
C LEU A 11 17.74 9.41 14.97
N ALA A 12 17.06 9.47 16.12
CA ALA A 12 16.54 10.74 16.66
C ALA A 12 17.67 11.74 16.97
N ARG A 13 18.77 11.26 17.58
CA ARG A 13 19.96 12.09 17.83
C ARG A 13 20.67 12.54 16.54
N LEU A 14 20.65 11.72 15.49
CA LEU A 14 21.21 12.07 14.17
C LEU A 14 20.40 13.16 13.46
N LEU A 15 19.08 13.13 13.57
CA LEU A 15 18.19 14.09 12.89
C LEU A 15 18.11 15.45 13.61
N PHE A 16 18.35 15.48 14.93
CA PHE A 16 18.29 16.70 15.73
C PHE A 16 19.49 16.80 16.67
N ALA A 17 20.69 16.85 16.07
CA ALA A 17 21.94 16.90 16.83
C ALA A 17 21.97 18.06 17.84
N ASP A 18 21.52 19.26 17.44
CA ASP A 18 21.52 20.44 18.30
C ASP A 18 20.55 20.30 19.49
N LEU A 19 19.35 19.76 19.27
CA LEU A 19 18.37 19.50 20.34
C LEU A 19 18.82 18.38 21.28
N ALA A 20 19.47 17.36 20.73
CA ALA A 20 20.08 16.28 21.51
C ALA A 20 21.22 16.81 22.39
N GLU A 21 22.06 17.70 21.87
CA GLU A 21 23.13 18.35 22.61
C GLU A 21 22.59 19.30 23.70
N GLU A 22 21.54 20.08 23.41
CA GLU A 22 20.85 20.91 24.41
C GLU A 22 20.22 20.07 25.53
N LEU A 23 19.59 18.95 25.20
CA LEU A 23 19.00 18.02 26.17
C LEU A 23 20.08 17.31 27.00
N ASP A 24 21.16 16.84 26.37
CA ASP A 24 22.27 16.19 27.07
C ASP A 24 22.99 17.21 27.99
N GLY A 25 23.12 18.48 27.58
CA GLY A 25 23.64 19.58 28.39
C GLY A 25 22.76 19.92 29.60
N ALA A 26 21.45 20.12 29.37
CA ALA A 26 20.50 20.38 30.45
C ALA A 26 20.40 19.21 31.45
N LEU A 27 20.55 17.97 30.95
CA LEU A 27 20.60 16.77 31.78
C LEU A 27 21.89 16.70 32.61
N ALA A 28 23.04 17.02 32.02
CA ALA A 28 24.32 17.04 32.73
C ALA A 28 24.33 18.08 33.86
N ASP A 29 23.76 19.26 33.62
CA ASP A 29 23.61 20.34 34.62
C ASP A 29 22.65 19.93 35.74
N SER A 30 21.53 19.30 35.39
CA SER A 30 20.55 18.72 36.31
C SER A 30 21.16 17.63 37.20
N GLN A 31 21.95 16.72 36.63
CA GLN A 31 22.60 15.63 37.37
C GLN A 31 23.72 16.13 38.29
N HIS A 32 24.45 17.18 37.89
CA HIS A 32 25.40 17.88 38.75
C HIS A 32 24.71 18.54 39.96
N ALA A 33 23.50 19.07 39.76
CA ALA A 33 22.73 19.71 40.83
C ALA A 33 22.02 18.71 41.77
N ALA A 34 21.58 17.54 41.27
CA ALA A 34 20.68 16.64 41.98
C ALA A 34 21.28 15.28 42.42
N GLY A 35 22.56 15.01 42.15
CA GLY A 35 23.25 13.86 42.74
C GLY A 35 22.89 12.49 42.16
N GLY A 36 22.82 12.37 40.82
CA GLY A 36 22.94 11.09 40.13
C GLY A 36 21.67 10.22 40.07
N VAL A 37 20.59 10.73 39.47
CA VAL A 37 19.44 9.90 39.06
C VAL A 37 19.58 9.54 37.56
N PRO A 38 19.39 8.26 37.17
CA PRO A 38 19.43 7.83 35.76
C PRO A 38 18.31 8.47 34.92
N PRO A 39 18.40 8.45 33.58
CA PRO A 39 17.54 9.24 32.70
C PRO A 39 16.06 8.98 32.98
N SER A 40 15.27 10.06 33.09
CA SER A 40 13.83 9.92 33.07
C SER A 40 13.41 9.47 31.67
N SER A 41 12.60 8.42 31.59
CA SER A 41 11.96 7.93 30.36
C SER A 41 11.30 9.06 29.54
N GLN A 42 10.99 10.17 30.19
CA GLN A 42 10.41 11.36 29.61
C GLN A 42 11.34 12.10 28.63
N ALA A 43 12.65 12.11 28.84
CA ALA A 43 13.59 12.80 27.93
C ALA A 43 13.78 12.03 26.62
N GLU A 44 13.90 10.71 26.69
CA GLU A 44 13.93 9.85 25.50
C GLU A 44 12.60 9.90 24.75
N GLN A 45 11.49 9.96 25.48
CA GLN A 45 10.16 10.07 24.89
C GLN A 45 9.95 11.42 24.18
N LEU A 46 10.51 12.53 24.69
CA LEU A 46 10.50 13.82 24.01
C LEU A 46 11.32 13.80 22.70
N LEU A 47 12.46 13.11 22.69
CA LEU A 47 13.27 12.91 21.47
C LEU A 47 12.55 12.03 20.45
N GLU A 48 11.88 10.97 20.90
CA GLU A 48 11.06 10.12 20.02
C GLU A 48 9.84 10.86 19.48
N ASP A 49 9.19 11.68 20.30
CA ASP A 49 8.05 12.50 19.90
C ASP A 49 8.49 13.63 18.94
N ALA A 50 9.66 14.24 19.13
CA ALA A 50 10.23 15.21 18.18
C ALA A 50 10.62 14.57 16.84
N ALA A 51 11.22 13.37 16.87
CA ALA A 51 11.55 12.62 15.66
C ALA A 51 10.30 12.10 14.93
N ARG A 52 9.26 11.74 15.68
CA ARG A 52 7.95 11.43 15.13
C ARG A 52 7.32 12.69 14.51
N ALA A 53 7.34 13.82 15.21
CA ALA A 53 6.77 15.08 14.75
C ALA A 53 7.47 15.66 13.49
N ALA A 54 8.77 15.49 13.30
CA ALA A 54 9.39 15.91 12.03
C ALA A 54 9.16 14.93 10.88
N ARG A 55 9.08 13.62 11.16
CA ARG A 55 8.65 12.64 10.14
C ARG A 55 7.19 12.86 9.71
N GLU A 56 6.35 13.30 10.63
CA GLU A 56 4.93 13.64 10.38
C GLU A 56 4.74 15.12 9.98
N GLY A 57 5.82 15.91 9.95
CA GLY A 57 5.83 17.34 9.65
C GLY A 57 6.42 17.68 8.28
N ASP A 58 6.92 18.91 8.11
CA ASP A 58 7.41 19.42 6.82
C ASP A 58 8.62 18.65 6.24
N PHE A 59 9.38 17.91 7.06
CA PHE A 59 10.44 17.02 6.59
C PHE A 59 9.92 15.71 6.01
N GLY A 60 8.83 15.14 6.55
CA GLY A 60 8.11 14.03 5.91
C GLY A 60 7.49 14.44 4.58
N ARG A 61 7.04 15.69 4.49
CA ARG A 61 6.56 16.30 3.23
C ARG A 61 7.66 16.55 2.21
N ALA A 62 8.92 16.63 2.63
CA ALA A 62 10.06 16.79 1.71
C ALA A 62 10.26 15.57 0.80
N ALA A 63 9.82 14.38 1.22
CA ALA A 63 9.76 13.18 0.37
C ALA A 63 8.83 13.33 -0.84
N PHE A 64 7.90 14.30 -0.75
CA PHE A 64 6.97 14.67 -1.80
C PHE A 64 7.29 16.05 -2.38
N ALA A 65 8.51 16.57 -2.19
CA ALA A 65 8.92 17.87 -2.72
C ALA A 65 8.64 17.97 -4.23
N GLY A 66 7.70 18.85 -4.61
CA GLY A 66 7.16 18.97 -5.97
C GLY A 66 5.68 18.61 -6.12
N VAL A 67 5.09 17.99 -5.08
CA VAL A 67 3.65 17.78 -4.91
C VAL A 67 3.22 18.59 -3.69
N GLU A 68 2.51 19.69 -3.90
CA GLU A 68 2.01 20.56 -2.83
C GLU A 68 0.51 20.33 -2.63
N GLY A 69 0.00 20.56 -1.41
CA GLY A 69 -1.45 20.56 -1.15
C GLY A 69 -2.06 19.17 -0.90
N GLN A 70 -3.33 19.01 -1.27
CA GLN A 70 -4.14 17.84 -0.93
C GLN A 70 -3.61 16.53 -1.55
N GLU A 71 -2.80 16.64 -2.60
CA GLU A 71 -2.19 15.53 -3.31
C GLU A 71 -1.07 14.87 -2.50
N ALA A 72 -0.27 15.68 -1.79
CA ALA A 72 0.75 15.18 -0.88
C ALA A 72 0.12 14.43 0.29
N ASP A 73 -0.94 14.99 0.89
CA ASP A 73 -1.69 14.34 1.96
C ASP A 73 -2.29 12.99 1.50
N ARG A 74 -2.72 12.89 0.23
CA ARG A 74 -3.24 11.65 -0.37
C ARG A 74 -2.14 10.60 -0.60
N LEU A 75 -0.96 11.02 -1.05
CA LEU A 75 0.20 10.14 -1.18
C LEU A 75 0.68 9.65 0.19
N GLU A 76 0.83 10.54 1.15
CA GLU A 76 1.24 10.22 2.52
C GLU A 76 0.26 9.23 3.17
N ARG A 77 -1.05 9.50 3.07
CA ARG A 77 -2.09 8.58 3.55
C ARG A 77 -1.98 7.22 2.88
N ALA A 78 -1.78 7.17 1.57
CA ALA A 78 -1.65 5.91 0.84
C ALA A 78 -0.43 5.10 1.31
N PHE A 79 0.72 5.74 1.51
CA PHE A 79 1.93 5.08 2.01
C PHE A 79 1.78 4.63 3.47
N ALA A 80 1.10 5.41 4.32
CA ALA A 80 0.80 5.01 5.69
C ALA A 80 -0.12 3.77 5.76
N LEU A 81 -1.17 3.74 4.94
CA LEU A 81 -2.06 2.58 4.81
C LEU A 81 -1.30 1.37 4.25
N ALA A 82 -0.48 1.57 3.22
CA ALA A 82 0.33 0.51 2.67
C ALA A 82 1.34 -0.05 3.68
N SER A 83 1.94 0.82 4.50
CA SER A 83 2.86 0.43 5.56
C SER A 83 2.17 -0.39 6.64
N THR A 84 0.92 -0.04 6.98
CA THR A 84 0.07 -0.84 7.86
C THR A 84 -0.16 -2.24 7.29
N VAL A 85 -0.53 -2.33 6.01
CA VAL A 85 -0.75 -3.61 5.32
C VAL A 85 0.54 -4.43 5.23
N ALA A 86 1.64 -3.81 4.85
CA ALA A 86 2.96 -4.43 4.74
C ALA A 86 3.43 -4.96 6.10
N GLY A 87 3.18 -4.22 7.18
CA GLY A 87 3.46 -4.63 8.55
C GLY A 87 2.79 -5.94 8.94
N TRP A 88 1.57 -6.21 8.47
CA TRP A 88 0.89 -7.50 8.70
C TRP A 88 1.56 -8.70 8.04
N ALA A 89 2.39 -8.48 7.00
CA ALA A 89 3.17 -9.51 6.32
C ALA A 89 4.68 -9.48 6.65
N GLY A 90 5.11 -8.59 7.54
CA GLY A 90 6.53 -8.36 7.82
C GLY A 90 7.30 -7.84 6.60
N LEU A 91 6.65 -7.02 5.78
CA LEU A 91 7.23 -6.36 4.62
C LEU A 91 7.53 -4.89 4.93
N THR A 92 8.48 -4.33 4.20
CA THR A 92 8.83 -2.90 4.27
C THR A 92 8.46 -2.25 2.95
N VAL A 93 7.57 -1.26 2.99
CA VAL A 93 7.23 -0.43 1.83
C VAL A 93 8.45 0.44 1.51
N PRO A 94 8.93 0.51 0.26
CA PRO A 94 9.95 1.48 -0.11
C PRO A 94 9.46 2.91 0.13
N GLU A 95 10.37 3.82 0.46
CA GLU A 95 10.03 5.25 0.51
C GLU A 95 9.60 5.75 -0.87
N PRO A 96 8.74 6.80 -0.96
CA PRO A 96 8.30 7.37 -2.21
C PRO A 96 9.46 7.62 -3.17
N GLU A 97 10.53 8.29 -2.75
CA GLU A 97 11.66 8.73 -3.57
C GLU A 97 12.34 7.57 -4.31
N ALA A 98 12.37 6.38 -3.71
CA ALA A 98 12.94 5.20 -4.36
C ALA A 98 12.19 4.87 -5.66
N PHE A 99 10.88 5.11 -5.73
CA PHE A 99 10.11 4.93 -6.96
C PHE A 99 10.49 5.96 -8.03
N TRP A 100 10.86 7.17 -7.62
CA TRP A 100 11.12 8.31 -8.50
C TRP A 100 12.48 8.10 -9.16
N GLU A 101 13.45 7.60 -8.39
CA GLU A 101 14.75 7.12 -8.88
C GLU A 101 14.63 5.98 -9.90
N GLN A 102 13.61 5.13 -9.77
CA GLN A 102 13.32 4.06 -10.74
C GLN A 102 12.49 4.50 -11.94
N GLY A 103 12.18 5.79 -12.07
CA GLY A 103 11.54 6.37 -13.24
C GLY A 103 10.02 6.55 -13.13
N VAL A 104 9.43 6.44 -11.94
CA VAL A 104 8.03 6.87 -11.72
C VAL A 104 7.93 8.38 -11.87
N ASP A 105 7.11 8.85 -12.81
CA ASP A 105 6.88 10.28 -13.07
C ASP A 105 5.91 10.87 -12.04
N HIS A 106 6.46 11.36 -10.94
CA HIS A 106 5.70 11.99 -9.86
C HIS A 106 4.86 13.19 -10.31
N ALA A 107 5.32 13.97 -11.30
CA ALA A 107 4.59 15.13 -11.79
C ALA A 107 3.34 14.70 -12.56
N THR A 108 3.43 13.59 -13.29
CA THR A 108 2.26 12.96 -13.90
C THR A 108 1.32 12.36 -12.86
N LEU A 109 1.83 11.70 -11.81
CA LEU A 109 0.98 11.18 -10.74
C LEU A 109 0.24 12.31 -10.00
N ALA A 110 0.94 13.39 -9.63
CA ALA A 110 0.35 14.53 -8.95
C ALA A 110 -0.75 15.20 -9.79
N ARG A 111 -0.50 15.40 -11.10
CA ARG A 111 -1.53 15.94 -12.01
C ARG A 111 -2.75 15.06 -12.12
N ALA A 112 -2.58 13.74 -12.15
CA ALA A 112 -3.68 12.80 -12.19
C ALA A 112 -4.48 12.82 -10.87
N LEU A 113 -3.82 12.88 -9.72
CA LEU A 113 -4.48 13.01 -8.42
C LEU A 113 -5.30 14.31 -8.33
N MET A 114 -4.75 15.45 -8.78
CA MET A 114 -5.50 16.72 -8.86
C MET A 114 -6.76 16.60 -9.74
N ALA A 115 -6.65 15.91 -10.87
CA ALA A 115 -7.72 15.80 -11.85
C ALA A 115 -8.83 14.83 -11.44
N ASP A 116 -8.51 13.78 -10.68
CA ASP A 116 -9.45 12.73 -10.33
C ASP A 116 -9.35 12.34 -8.83
N PRO A 117 -10.36 12.71 -8.01
CA PRO A 117 -10.40 12.36 -6.59
C PRO A 117 -10.62 10.87 -6.35
N SER A 118 -11.04 10.10 -7.36
CA SER A 118 -11.25 8.65 -7.23
C SER A 118 -9.96 7.83 -7.35
N LEU A 119 -8.85 8.43 -7.76
CA LEU A 119 -7.56 7.76 -7.88
C LEU A 119 -6.90 7.56 -6.50
N VAL A 120 -6.37 6.37 -6.26
CA VAL A 120 -5.62 6.03 -5.05
C VAL A 120 -4.20 5.63 -5.46
N PRO A 121 -3.15 6.22 -4.88
CA PRO A 121 -1.79 5.71 -5.04
C PRO A 121 -1.67 4.33 -4.40
N VAL A 122 -1.16 3.34 -5.12
CA VAL A 122 -1.02 1.97 -4.63
C VAL A 122 0.42 1.50 -4.78
N PRO A 123 1.24 1.56 -3.72
CA PRO A 123 2.51 0.84 -3.67
C PRO A 123 2.22 -0.66 -3.44
N ALA A 124 2.38 -1.48 -4.48
CA ALA A 124 2.00 -2.89 -4.47
C ALA A 124 3.23 -3.82 -4.48
N PRO A 125 3.30 -4.82 -3.58
CA PRO A 125 4.34 -5.85 -3.61
C PRO A 125 3.96 -6.97 -4.59
N TYR A 126 4.89 -7.36 -5.45
CA TYR A 126 4.73 -8.45 -6.43
C TYR A 126 5.40 -9.71 -5.94
N GLY A 127 5.11 -10.89 -6.47
CA GLY A 127 5.83 -12.13 -6.17
C GLY A 127 5.66 -12.68 -4.74
N LEU A 128 4.61 -12.27 -4.02
CA LEU A 128 4.26 -12.81 -2.71
C LEU A 128 3.68 -14.23 -2.80
N GLY A 129 2.98 -14.53 -3.89
CA GLY A 129 2.29 -15.79 -4.12
C GLY A 129 0.94 -15.90 -3.39
N ALA A 130 0.10 -16.79 -3.89
CA ALA A 130 -1.28 -16.98 -3.43
C ALA A 130 -1.39 -17.23 -1.91
N ALA A 131 -0.44 -17.98 -1.34
CA ALA A 131 -0.46 -18.33 0.07
C ALA A 131 -0.27 -17.11 0.99
N ARG A 132 0.69 -16.22 0.66
CA ARG A 132 0.95 -15.02 1.48
C ARG A 132 -0.20 -14.02 1.36
N TRP A 133 -0.76 -13.81 0.17
CA TRP A 133 -1.98 -13.02 -0.01
C TRP A 133 -3.16 -13.59 0.78
N THR A 134 -3.37 -14.91 0.76
CA THR A 134 -4.44 -15.54 1.56
C THR A 134 -4.23 -15.33 3.06
N ILE A 135 -2.99 -15.39 3.54
CA ILE A 135 -2.66 -15.11 4.94
C ILE A 135 -2.96 -13.65 5.28
N LEU A 136 -2.56 -12.69 4.44
CA LEU A 136 -2.85 -11.27 4.62
C LEU A 136 -4.35 -11.00 4.76
N PHE A 137 -5.17 -11.50 3.83
CA PHE A 137 -6.62 -11.34 3.89
C PHE A 137 -7.24 -11.98 5.14
N ARG A 138 -6.71 -13.11 5.61
CA ARG A 138 -7.13 -13.73 6.89
C ARG A 138 -6.72 -12.90 8.10
N THR A 139 -5.54 -12.28 8.08
CA THR A 139 -5.10 -11.37 9.14
C THR A 139 -6.03 -10.15 9.21
N VAL A 140 -6.37 -9.56 8.06
CA VAL A 140 -7.29 -8.43 7.99
C VAL A 140 -8.70 -8.78 8.41
N ALA A 141 -9.21 -9.95 8.03
CA ALA A 141 -10.54 -10.41 8.45
C ALA A 141 -10.69 -10.53 9.97
N ARG A 142 -9.58 -10.69 10.71
CA ARG A 142 -9.56 -10.76 12.17
C ARG A 142 -9.46 -9.39 12.84
N GLN A 143 -9.22 -8.32 12.09
CA GLN A 143 -9.16 -6.99 12.65
C GLN A 143 -10.56 -6.52 13.11
N PRO A 144 -10.64 -5.72 14.18
CA PRO A 144 -11.90 -5.09 14.60
C PRO A 144 -12.51 -4.30 13.44
N ALA A 145 -13.85 -4.37 13.29
CA ALA A 145 -14.60 -3.70 12.24
C ALA A 145 -14.24 -4.10 10.78
N SER A 146 -13.50 -5.20 10.58
CA SER A 146 -13.24 -5.70 9.22
C SER A 146 -14.54 -6.06 8.50
N PRO A 147 -14.75 -5.59 7.25
CA PRO A 147 -15.91 -5.96 6.46
C PRO A 147 -15.81 -7.41 5.98
N LEU A 148 -14.65 -8.06 6.05
CA LEU A 148 -14.41 -9.39 5.49
C LEU A 148 -14.97 -10.53 6.36
N SER A 149 -15.39 -11.61 5.73
CA SER A 149 -15.74 -12.87 6.39
C SER A 149 -14.50 -13.58 6.92
N LEU A 150 -14.59 -14.15 8.12
CA LEU A 150 -13.55 -15.01 8.68
C LEU A 150 -13.41 -16.35 7.94
N ALA A 151 -14.46 -16.80 7.24
CA ALA A 151 -14.47 -18.10 6.58
C ALA A 151 -13.68 -18.09 5.28
N ALA A 152 -13.88 -17.06 4.45
CA ALA A 152 -13.31 -16.98 3.10
C ALA A 152 -13.05 -15.52 2.67
N PRO A 153 -12.11 -14.82 3.31
CA PRO A 153 -11.85 -13.40 3.02
C PRO A 153 -11.22 -13.17 1.64
N LEU A 154 -10.51 -14.19 1.11
CA LEU A 154 -10.00 -14.24 -0.26
C LEU A 154 -10.30 -15.62 -0.86
N VAL A 155 -10.97 -15.64 -2.01
CA VAL A 155 -11.31 -16.84 -2.76
C VAL A 155 -10.66 -16.78 -4.13
N LEU A 156 -9.75 -17.71 -4.41
CA LEU A 156 -9.05 -17.82 -5.69
C LEU A 156 -9.58 -19.04 -6.44
N ALA A 157 -9.96 -18.86 -7.71
CA ALA A 157 -10.34 -19.98 -8.57
C ALA A 157 -9.12 -20.89 -8.84
N PRO A 158 -9.31 -22.20 -9.07
CA PRO A 158 -8.21 -23.14 -9.29
C PRO A 158 -7.24 -22.73 -10.41
N GLU A 159 -7.76 -22.16 -11.49
CA GLU A 159 -6.96 -21.68 -12.63
C GLU A 159 -6.09 -20.48 -12.24
N VAL A 160 -6.61 -19.61 -11.37
CA VAL A 160 -5.86 -18.47 -10.83
C VAL A 160 -4.74 -18.96 -9.91
N VAL A 161 -5.00 -19.98 -9.09
CA VAL A 161 -3.98 -20.57 -8.21
C VAL A 161 -2.87 -21.24 -9.02
N ALA A 162 -3.23 -21.97 -10.08
CA ALA A 162 -2.27 -22.68 -10.93
C ALA A 162 -1.29 -21.74 -11.63
N GLU A 163 -1.76 -20.54 -12.03
CA GLU A 163 -0.96 -19.56 -12.77
C GLU A 163 -0.72 -18.27 -11.98
N PHE A 164 -0.85 -18.32 -10.65
CA PHE A 164 -0.77 -17.14 -9.79
C PHE A 164 0.53 -16.37 -9.97
N GLY A 165 1.65 -17.08 -10.14
CA GLY A 165 2.96 -16.46 -10.36
C GLY A 165 3.03 -15.59 -11.62
N GLN A 166 2.21 -15.85 -12.64
CA GLN A 166 2.12 -14.99 -13.83
C GLN A 166 1.34 -13.71 -13.54
N LEU A 167 0.29 -13.80 -12.71
CA LEU A 167 -0.57 -12.67 -12.34
C LEU A 167 0.04 -11.76 -11.27
N ASP A 168 0.97 -12.30 -10.49
CA ASP A 168 1.68 -11.63 -9.39
C ASP A 168 3.10 -11.17 -9.82
N ALA A 169 3.42 -11.22 -11.12
CA ALA A 169 4.69 -10.71 -11.66
C ALA A 169 4.59 -9.23 -12.03
N VAL A 170 5.69 -8.50 -11.91
CA VAL A 170 5.76 -7.10 -12.36
C VAL A 170 5.54 -7.04 -13.88
N PRO A 171 4.58 -6.24 -14.37
CA PRO A 171 4.35 -6.10 -15.80
C PRO A 171 5.57 -5.50 -16.51
N ARG A 172 5.81 -5.95 -17.75
CA ARG A 172 6.90 -5.38 -18.56
C ARG A 172 6.67 -3.88 -18.77
N GLY A 173 7.72 -3.09 -18.55
CA GLY A 173 7.71 -1.65 -18.75
C GLY A 173 7.13 -0.83 -17.59
N VAL A 174 6.71 -1.48 -16.50
CA VAL A 174 6.33 -0.79 -15.25
C VAL A 174 7.57 -0.65 -14.37
N ALA A 175 7.85 0.57 -13.90
CA ALA A 175 8.96 0.83 -12.99
C ALA A 175 8.75 0.11 -11.65
N SER A 176 9.81 -0.49 -11.12
CA SER A 176 9.74 -1.24 -9.86
C SER A 176 10.97 -1.03 -8.98
N VAL A 177 10.76 -0.98 -7.67
CA VAL A 177 11.80 -0.86 -6.64
C VAL A 177 11.94 -2.20 -5.92
N ARG A 178 13.16 -2.63 -5.63
CA ARG A 178 13.40 -3.81 -4.79
C ARG A 178 13.60 -3.41 -3.33
N SER A 179 12.76 -3.89 -2.43
CA SER A 179 12.87 -3.67 -0.99
C SER A 179 12.42 -4.92 -0.21
N GLY A 180 13.18 -5.29 0.83
CA GLY A 180 12.83 -6.44 1.68
C GLY A 180 12.75 -7.78 0.93
N GLY A 181 13.48 -7.93 -0.18
CA GLY A 181 13.44 -9.11 -1.04
C GLY A 181 12.27 -9.14 -2.02
N GLN A 182 11.40 -8.13 -2.01
CA GLN A 182 10.25 -8.02 -2.90
C GLN A 182 10.38 -6.88 -3.91
N GLU A 183 9.76 -7.05 -5.06
CA GLU A 183 9.58 -5.97 -6.04
C GLU A 183 8.28 -5.21 -5.74
N TRP A 184 8.36 -3.89 -5.81
CA TRP A 184 7.28 -2.98 -5.53
C TRP A 184 7.05 -2.06 -6.73
N THR A 185 5.80 -1.84 -7.13
CA THR A 185 5.44 -0.79 -8.10
C THR A 185 4.59 0.27 -7.43
N LEU A 186 4.58 1.48 -7.97
CA LEU A 186 3.67 2.55 -7.55
C LEU A 186 2.89 3.05 -8.76
N ARG A 187 1.58 2.85 -8.75
CA ARG A 187 0.66 3.39 -9.77
C ARG A 187 -0.61 3.91 -9.10
N LEU A 188 -1.31 4.83 -9.78
CA LEU A 188 -2.62 5.29 -9.36
C LEU A 188 -3.69 4.36 -9.89
N ILE A 189 -4.51 3.83 -9.00
CA ILE A 189 -5.60 2.92 -9.33
C ILE A 189 -6.92 3.64 -9.02
N PRO A 190 -7.87 3.71 -9.96
CA PRO A 190 -9.21 4.19 -9.61
C PRO A 190 -9.79 3.34 -8.48
N ALA A 191 -10.40 3.95 -7.46
CA ALA A 191 -11.07 3.30 -6.34
C ALA A 191 -12.56 3.67 -6.23
N GLY A 192 -13.05 4.55 -7.10
CA GLY A 192 -14.47 4.93 -7.15
C GLY A 192 -15.40 3.78 -7.58
N GLN A 193 -16.70 4.00 -7.33
CA GLN A 193 -17.77 3.13 -7.82
C GLN A 193 -17.83 3.20 -9.35
N LYS A 194 -17.76 2.04 -10.01
CA LYS A 194 -17.77 1.96 -11.46
C LYS A 194 -19.19 1.89 -12.02
N PRO A 195 -19.51 2.66 -13.07
CA PRO A 195 -20.65 2.31 -13.90
C PRO A 195 -20.37 0.98 -14.61
N ALA A 196 -21.39 0.14 -14.69
CA ALA A 196 -21.40 -1.04 -15.53
C ALA A 196 -21.01 -0.67 -16.98
N LEU A 197 -19.89 -1.19 -17.51
CA LEU A 197 -19.46 -0.91 -18.89
C LEU A 197 -19.88 -2.06 -19.81
N VAL A 198 -20.72 -1.76 -20.78
CA VAL A 198 -21.08 -2.70 -21.86
C VAL A 198 -20.04 -2.62 -22.96
N GLY A 199 -19.50 -3.76 -23.39
CA GLY A 199 -18.73 -3.89 -24.64
C GLY A 199 -17.20 -3.87 -24.51
N LEU A 200 -16.63 -3.77 -23.30
CA LEU A 200 -15.18 -3.86 -23.11
C LEU A 200 -14.75 -5.29 -22.74
N SER A 201 -14.06 -5.93 -23.67
CA SER A 201 -13.32 -7.16 -23.41
C SER A 201 -11.95 -6.88 -22.80
N HIS A 202 -11.23 -7.91 -22.35
CA HIS A 202 -9.89 -7.76 -21.77
C HIS A 202 -8.88 -7.08 -22.71
N ALA A 203 -9.12 -7.09 -24.03
CA ALA A 203 -8.28 -6.40 -25.00
C ALA A 203 -8.27 -4.86 -24.85
N HIS A 204 -9.24 -4.27 -24.14
CA HIS A 204 -9.45 -2.83 -24.08
C HIS A 204 -8.86 -2.18 -22.82
N GLY A 205 -7.55 -2.31 -22.62
CA GLY A 205 -6.83 -1.40 -21.74
C GLY A 205 -5.47 -1.89 -21.27
N PRO A 206 -4.65 -0.98 -20.69
CA PRO A 206 -3.85 -1.37 -19.55
C PRO A 206 -4.79 -1.71 -18.39
N HIS A 207 -4.49 -2.79 -17.67
CA HIS A 207 -5.25 -3.22 -16.49
C HIS A 207 -4.39 -3.09 -15.24
N ALA A 208 -5.04 -2.87 -14.10
CA ALA A 208 -4.40 -3.04 -12.81
C ALA A 208 -3.94 -4.49 -12.65
N THR A 209 -2.82 -4.71 -11.97
CA THR A 209 -2.33 -6.06 -11.67
C THR A 209 -3.12 -6.68 -10.54
N LEU A 210 -2.94 -7.99 -10.35
CA LEU A 210 -3.57 -8.68 -9.23
C LEU A 210 -3.06 -8.10 -7.91
N SER A 211 -1.75 -7.92 -7.80
CA SER A 211 -1.07 -7.38 -6.63
C SER A 211 -1.58 -5.98 -6.26
N GLU A 212 -1.83 -5.12 -7.26
CA GLU A 212 -2.39 -3.79 -7.04
C GLU A 212 -3.83 -3.82 -6.54
N LEU A 213 -4.70 -4.63 -7.13
CA LEU A 213 -6.09 -4.72 -6.69
C LEU A 213 -6.19 -5.34 -5.29
N LEU A 214 -5.41 -6.38 -5.01
CA LEU A 214 -5.35 -6.98 -3.67
C LEU A 214 -4.81 -5.99 -2.64
N MET A 215 -3.75 -5.25 -2.97
CA MET A 215 -3.20 -4.22 -2.10
C MET A 215 -4.20 -3.08 -1.86
N LEU A 216 -4.87 -2.60 -2.90
CA LEU A 216 -5.90 -1.55 -2.81
C LEU A 216 -7.03 -1.98 -1.88
N GLN A 217 -7.56 -3.19 -2.03
CA GLN A 217 -8.62 -3.71 -1.13
C GLN A 217 -8.16 -3.70 0.34
N LEU A 218 -6.93 -4.17 0.61
CA LEU A 218 -6.39 -4.19 1.97
C LEU A 218 -6.13 -2.78 2.52
N MET A 219 -5.67 -1.84 1.68
CA MET A 219 -5.45 -0.44 2.06
C MET A 219 -6.75 0.26 2.43
N LEU A 220 -7.81 0.06 1.63
CA LEU A 220 -9.14 0.60 1.93
C LEU A 220 -9.65 0.08 3.27
N ILE A 221 -9.55 -1.24 3.50
CA ILE A 221 -9.96 -1.84 4.77
C ILE A 221 -9.11 -1.33 5.93
N ALA A 222 -7.80 -1.17 5.75
CA ALA A 222 -6.91 -0.58 6.76
C ALA A 222 -7.31 0.86 7.11
N GLY A 223 -7.83 1.61 6.14
CA GLY A 223 -8.34 2.97 6.30
C GLY A 223 -9.78 3.06 6.82
N GLY A 224 -10.43 1.92 7.08
CA GLY A 224 -11.85 1.86 7.48
C GLY A 224 -12.82 2.20 6.35
N GLU A 225 -12.38 2.08 5.10
CA GLU A 225 -13.18 2.31 3.89
C GLU A 225 -13.79 1.00 3.37
N GLU A 226 -14.85 1.14 2.57
CA GLU A 226 -15.51 0.00 1.95
C GLU A 226 -14.66 -0.61 0.82
N PRO A 227 -14.65 -1.94 0.66
CA PRO A 227 -14.04 -2.60 -0.48
C PRO A 227 -14.65 -2.14 -1.81
N ILE A 228 -13.84 -2.16 -2.87
CA ILE A 228 -14.27 -1.81 -4.23
C ILE A 228 -14.93 -3.00 -4.95
N ASP A 229 -15.63 -2.69 -6.03
CA ASP A 229 -16.17 -3.69 -6.97
C ASP A 229 -17.21 -4.63 -6.34
N SER A 230 -18.13 -4.07 -5.55
CA SER A 230 -19.26 -4.78 -4.95
C SER A 230 -20.40 -5.10 -5.93
N SER A 231 -20.52 -4.33 -7.01
CA SER A 231 -21.59 -4.44 -8.02
C SER A 231 -21.09 -4.78 -9.43
N SER A 232 -19.77 -4.87 -9.61
CA SER A 232 -19.11 -5.16 -10.88
C SER A 232 -17.84 -5.96 -10.61
N PHE A 233 -17.10 -6.34 -11.64
CA PHE A 233 -15.79 -6.95 -11.46
C PHE A 233 -14.76 -6.25 -12.37
N THR A 234 -13.51 -6.27 -11.93
CA THR A 234 -12.40 -5.60 -12.62
C THR A 234 -11.50 -6.62 -13.32
N TRP A 235 -11.19 -6.35 -14.59
CA TRP A 235 -10.14 -7.10 -15.29
C TRP A 235 -8.76 -6.89 -14.66
N VAL A 236 -8.00 -7.98 -14.59
CA VAL A 236 -6.61 -7.99 -14.11
C VAL A 236 -5.64 -8.06 -15.28
N HIS A 237 -4.47 -7.44 -15.13
CA HIS A 237 -3.38 -7.54 -16.08
C HIS A 237 -2.92 -8.98 -16.29
N GLY A 238 -2.56 -9.30 -17.53
CA GLY A 238 -2.10 -10.62 -17.91
C GLY A 238 -3.23 -11.56 -18.31
N ALA A 239 -2.83 -12.65 -18.95
CA ALA A 239 -3.73 -13.71 -19.36
C ALA A 239 -3.15 -15.06 -18.89
N VAL A 240 -4.04 -16.00 -18.60
CA VAL A 240 -3.73 -17.35 -18.12
C VAL A 240 -4.29 -18.39 -19.09
N GLY A 241 -3.91 -19.65 -18.91
CA GLY A 241 -4.33 -20.75 -19.78
C GLY A 241 -3.82 -20.58 -21.21
N GLY A 242 -2.58 -20.11 -21.36
CA GLY A 242 -1.98 -19.84 -22.68
C GLY A 242 -2.60 -18.66 -23.42
N GLY A 243 -3.18 -17.68 -22.70
CA GLY A 243 -3.78 -16.49 -23.29
C GLY A 243 -5.29 -16.58 -23.54
N ARG A 244 -5.92 -17.72 -23.20
CA ARG A 244 -7.36 -17.92 -23.41
C ARG A 244 -8.22 -17.16 -22.40
N PHE A 245 -7.74 -17.07 -21.16
CA PHE A 245 -8.50 -16.49 -20.06
C PHE A 245 -7.78 -15.28 -19.47
N ALA A 246 -8.55 -14.36 -18.91
CA ALA A 246 -8.03 -13.30 -18.06
C ALA A 246 -8.62 -13.43 -16.66
N ALA A 247 -7.80 -13.10 -15.67
CA ALA A 247 -8.27 -13.00 -14.29
C ALA A 247 -9.11 -11.74 -14.12
N ARG A 248 -10.05 -11.82 -13.19
CA ARG A 248 -10.87 -10.71 -12.73
C ARG A 248 -11.07 -10.78 -11.23
N GLU A 249 -11.21 -9.63 -10.62
CA GLU A 249 -11.42 -9.46 -9.19
C GLU A 249 -12.79 -8.79 -8.94
N LEU A 250 -13.44 -9.17 -7.84
CA LEU A 250 -14.62 -8.50 -7.31
C LEU A 250 -14.72 -8.70 -5.80
N PHE A 251 -15.36 -7.76 -5.11
CA PHE A 251 -15.78 -7.96 -3.74
C PHE A 251 -17.21 -8.50 -3.70
N ASP A 252 -17.39 -9.69 -3.12
CA ASP A 252 -18.72 -10.29 -2.96
C ASP A 252 -19.30 -9.80 -1.62
N ALA A 253 -20.22 -8.84 -1.66
CA ALA A 253 -20.83 -8.29 -0.45
C ALA A 253 -21.68 -9.31 0.32
N THR A 254 -22.16 -10.38 -0.33
CA THR A 254 -22.95 -11.43 0.32
C THR A 254 -22.03 -12.36 1.12
N ASP A 255 -20.96 -12.85 0.48
CA ASP A 255 -19.97 -13.72 1.11
C ASP A 255 -18.95 -12.93 1.97
N ARG A 256 -18.97 -11.60 1.85
CA ARG A 256 -18.02 -10.65 2.42
C ARG A 256 -16.57 -11.03 2.13
N GLY A 257 -16.25 -11.30 0.88
CA GLY A 257 -14.92 -11.78 0.49
C GLY A 257 -14.50 -11.28 -0.88
N VAL A 258 -13.20 -11.11 -1.08
CA VAL A 258 -12.64 -10.81 -2.40
C VAL A 258 -12.54 -12.10 -3.20
N ARG A 259 -13.04 -12.11 -4.43
CA ARG A 259 -13.06 -13.28 -5.31
C ARG A 259 -12.27 -12.99 -6.58
N VAL A 260 -11.29 -13.83 -6.85
CA VAL A 260 -10.49 -13.78 -8.07
C VAL A 260 -10.77 -15.04 -8.88
N ASN A 261 -11.34 -14.85 -10.06
CA ASN A 261 -11.66 -15.94 -10.98
C ASN A 261 -11.34 -15.56 -12.42
N THR A 262 -11.55 -16.46 -13.37
CA THR A 262 -11.22 -16.25 -14.77
C THR A 262 -12.46 -16.13 -15.65
N ARG A 263 -12.28 -15.45 -16.79
CA ARG A 263 -13.25 -15.38 -17.91
C ARG A 263 -12.47 -15.43 -19.21
N GLU A 264 -13.11 -15.88 -20.29
CA GLU A 264 -12.50 -15.81 -21.62
C GLU A 264 -12.18 -14.35 -21.98
N VAL A 265 -11.02 -14.11 -22.57
CA VAL A 265 -10.54 -12.75 -22.88
C VAL A 265 -11.49 -11.97 -23.79
N GLY A 266 -12.26 -12.67 -24.64
CA GLY A 266 -13.27 -12.09 -25.54
C GLY A 266 -14.64 -11.85 -24.89
N ASN A 267 -14.83 -12.21 -23.62
CA ASN A 267 -16.12 -12.05 -22.93
C ASN A 267 -16.45 -10.56 -22.73
N GLN A 268 -17.70 -10.20 -22.98
CA GLN A 268 -18.26 -8.86 -22.83
C GLN A 268 -19.59 -8.93 -22.04
N GLY A 269 -19.99 -7.84 -21.39
CA GLY A 269 -21.15 -7.81 -20.51
C GLY A 269 -21.16 -6.59 -19.60
N PRO A 270 -22.34 -6.23 -19.05
CA PRO A 270 -22.52 -4.97 -18.31
C PRO A 270 -21.74 -4.94 -16.99
N TYR A 271 -21.47 -6.08 -16.36
CA TYR A 271 -20.77 -6.14 -15.08
C TYR A 271 -19.24 -6.04 -15.20
N LEU A 272 -18.72 -5.83 -16.42
CA LEU A 272 -17.29 -5.69 -16.69
C LEU A 272 -16.84 -4.27 -16.44
N GLY A 273 -15.86 -4.09 -15.57
CA GLY A 273 -15.15 -2.84 -15.38
C GLY A 273 -13.67 -2.95 -15.73
N ALA A 274 -13.08 -1.83 -16.14
CA ALA A 274 -11.63 -1.68 -16.20
C ALA A 274 -11.20 -0.62 -15.17
N ARG A 275 -10.08 -0.86 -14.48
CA ARG A 275 -9.42 0.11 -13.59
C ARG A 275 -8.10 0.44 -14.28
N PRO A 276 -8.10 1.27 -15.36
CA PRO A 276 -6.87 1.58 -16.07
C PRO A 276 -5.94 2.33 -15.11
N PRO A 277 -4.78 1.75 -14.78
CA PRO A 277 -3.83 2.38 -13.87
C PRO A 277 -3.10 3.53 -14.57
N ILE A 278 -2.61 4.50 -13.79
CA ILE A 278 -1.72 5.57 -14.26
C ILE A 278 -0.37 5.43 -13.57
N GLY A 279 0.70 5.30 -14.34
CA GLY A 279 2.08 5.19 -13.86
C GLY A 279 2.90 4.17 -14.62
#